data_AF-A0A9W7SLR0-F1
#
_entry.id   AF-A0A9W7SLR0-F1
#
_cell.length_a   1.000
_cell.length_b   1.000
_cell.length_c   1.000
_cell.angle_alpha   90.00
_cell.angle_beta   90.00
_cell.angle_gamma   90.00
#
_symmetry.space_group_name_H-M   'P 1'
#
loop_
_entity.id
_entity.type
_entity.pdbx_description
1 polymer ?
#
loop_
_entity_poly.entity_id
_entity_poly.type
_entity_poly.pdbx_seq_one_letter_code
_entity_poly.pdbx_strand_id
1 'polypeptide(L)'
;MAYNGDSSSVDYSDFNPFNSAEYYHSYCAIDYSNSTSEQQCWMGDEVVSLPDLRTEDSDVQDGFNSWISELVSNYSIDGIRIDSAMQVSTDFFPSFVSSAGVYAVGEVLNGDPTTLCPYQDVMSGMLNYAAYYWIQRGFESTSGSLTDLANGLGWMISVCKDVTLLGNFMENREYCMRGAVRGPRLILTQMISRDFRH
;
A
#
# COMPACT_ATOMS: atom_id res chain seq x y z
N MET A 1 -3.82 8.03 11.01
CA MET A 1 -4.74 9.06 11.55
C MET A 1 -4.06 10.41 11.40
N ALA A 2 -4.77 11.48 11.06
CA ALA A 2 -4.17 12.80 10.88
C ALA A 2 -4.55 13.74 12.00
N TYR A 3 -3.58 14.48 12.54
CA TYR A 3 -3.75 15.47 13.59
C TYR A 3 -3.38 16.85 13.06
N ASN A 4 -4.24 17.85 13.28
CA ASN A 4 -3.99 19.23 12.86
C ASN A 4 -3.08 19.95 13.86
N GLY A 5 -1.80 19.63 13.81
CA GLY A 5 -0.75 20.17 14.67
C GLY A 5 0.52 19.34 14.58
N ASP A 6 1.61 19.90 15.09
CA ASP A 6 2.90 19.21 15.19
C ASP A 6 2.83 18.03 16.17
N SER A 7 3.85 17.17 16.12
CA SER A 7 3.90 15.95 16.93
C SER A 7 3.95 16.17 18.45
N SER A 8 4.36 17.35 18.92
CA SER A 8 4.40 17.70 20.34
C SER A 8 3.04 18.15 20.89
N SER A 9 2.12 18.51 19.99
CA SER A 9 0.80 19.06 20.31
C SER A 9 -0.34 18.04 20.29
N VAL A 10 -0.07 16.78 19.93
CA VAL A 10 -1.08 15.73 19.74
C VAL A 10 -1.90 15.50 21.02
N ASP A 11 -3.19 15.79 20.95
CA ASP A 11 -4.17 15.40 21.96
C ASP A 11 -4.74 14.03 21.61
N TYR A 12 -4.23 12.98 22.25
CA TYR A 12 -4.67 11.62 21.99
C TYR A 12 -6.13 11.37 22.35
N SER A 13 -6.73 12.20 23.22
CA SER A 13 -8.13 12.02 23.63
C SER A 13 -9.13 12.31 22.51
N ASP A 14 -8.70 12.99 21.45
CA ASP A 14 -9.50 13.23 20.24
C ASP A 14 -9.69 11.97 19.37
N PHE A 15 -8.87 10.93 19.58
CA PHE A 15 -8.94 9.70 18.80
C PHE A 15 -9.86 8.67 19.45
N ASN A 16 -10.48 7.82 18.62
CA ASN A 16 -11.31 6.71 19.08
C ASN A 16 -11.09 5.50 18.15
N PRO A 17 -10.91 4.28 18.69
CA PRO A 17 -10.89 3.92 20.10
C PRO A 17 -9.55 4.19 20.81
N PHE A 18 -8.47 4.41 20.07
CA PHE A 18 -7.12 4.57 20.60
C PHE A 18 -6.88 5.97 21.16
N ASN A 19 -7.50 6.25 22.30
CA ASN A 19 -7.59 7.59 22.89
C ASN A 19 -6.47 7.92 23.91
N SER A 20 -5.38 7.15 23.90
CA SER A 20 -4.26 7.23 24.85
C SER A 20 -2.93 7.11 24.10
N ALA A 21 -1.92 7.84 24.58
CA ALA A 21 -0.59 7.85 23.97
C ALA A 21 0.10 6.47 23.98
N GLU A 22 -0.31 5.55 24.86
CA GLU A 22 0.27 4.20 24.99
C GLU A 22 0.09 3.32 23.75
N TYR A 23 -0.93 3.62 22.93
CA TYR A 23 -1.21 2.93 21.68
C TYR A 23 -0.34 3.42 20.51
N TYR A 24 0.51 4.43 20.72
CA TYR A 24 1.28 5.09 19.67
C TYR A 24 2.77 5.00 19.92
N HIS A 25 3.56 4.94 18.84
CA HIS A 25 5.00 5.04 18.93
C HIS A 25 5.40 6.45 19.39
N SER A 26 6.54 6.56 20.06
CA SER A 26 7.11 7.88 20.36
C SER A 26 7.54 8.56 19.06
N TYR A 27 7.32 9.87 18.96
CA TYR A 27 7.64 10.61 17.73
C TYR A 27 9.11 10.50 17.34
N CYS A 28 9.32 10.12 16.08
CA CYS A 28 10.55 10.27 15.31
C CYS A 28 10.18 10.54 13.86
N ALA A 29 11.07 11.20 13.11
CA ALA A 29 10.91 11.34 11.66
C ALA A 29 11.40 10.06 10.96
N ILE A 30 10.74 9.68 9.87
CA ILE A 30 11.10 8.48 9.10
C ILE A 30 12.47 8.62 8.45
N ASP A 31 13.32 7.63 8.68
CA ASP A 31 14.54 7.36 7.91
C ASP A 31 14.26 6.23 6.91
N TYR A 32 14.07 6.60 5.63
CA TYR A 32 13.82 5.68 4.51
C TYR A 32 15.01 4.77 4.15
N SER A 33 16.12 4.85 4.88
CA SER A 33 17.21 3.89 4.79
C SER A 33 17.13 2.77 5.84
N ASN A 34 16.13 2.85 6.74
CA ASN A 34 15.95 1.95 7.86
C ASN A 34 14.50 1.44 7.93
N SER A 35 14.30 0.17 7.58
CA SER A 35 12.96 -0.46 7.57
C SER A 35 12.25 -0.41 8.92
N THR A 36 12.98 -0.45 10.05
CA THR A 36 12.37 -0.30 11.37
C THR A 36 11.87 1.13 11.60
N SER A 37 12.61 2.13 11.10
CA SER A 37 12.17 3.53 11.17
C SER A 37 10.95 3.75 10.29
N GLU A 38 10.91 3.17 9.09
CA GLU A 38 9.72 3.22 8.22
C GLU A 38 8.46 2.64 8.87
N GLN A 39 8.61 1.68 9.79
CA GLN A 39 7.50 0.99 10.45
C GLN A 39 7.11 1.54 11.83
N GLN A 40 7.92 2.41 12.43
CA GLN A 40 7.73 2.86 13.82
C GLN A 40 7.85 4.39 14.00
N CYS A 41 8.29 5.12 12.97
CA CYS A 41 8.36 6.57 12.99
C CYS A 41 7.17 7.19 12.27
N TRP A 42 6.90 8.45 12.60
CA TRP A 42 5.68 9.12 12.19
C TRP A 42 5.83 9.70 10.78
N MET A 43 4.78 9.52 9.99
CA MET A 43 4.58 10.28 8.76
C MET A 43 3.99 11.68 9.08
N GLY A 44 3.91 12.52 8.06
CA GLY A 44 3.36 13.88 8.15
C GLY A 44 4.43 14.95 8.29
N ASP A 45 4.00 16.15 8.69
CA ASP A 45 4.85 17.32 8.84
C ASP A 45 4.45 18.14 10.09
N GLU A 46 5.04 19.32 10.26
CA GLU A 46 4.79 20.21 11.41
C GLU A 46 3.41 20.90 11.36
N VAL A 47 2.66 20.75 10.26
CA VAL A 47 1.30 21.28 10.12
C VAL A 47 0.28 20.18 10.38
N VAL A 48 0.51 18.99 9.81
CA VAL A 48 -0.31 17.81 10.00
C VAL A 48 0.58 16.61 10.33
N SER A 49 0.62 16.25 11.61
CA SER A 49 1.28 15.03 12.04
C SER A 49 0.39 13.80 11.82
N LEU A 50 1.02 12.65 11.56
CA LEU A 50 0.34 11.36 11.50
C LEU A 50 0.83 10.47 12.67
N PRO A 51 0.20 10.53 13.85
CA PRO A 51 0.54 9.68 14.98
C PRO A 51 0.52 8.21 14.60
N ASP A 52 1.65 7.54 14.78
CA ASP A 52 1.86 6.16 14.34
C ASP A 52 1.44 5.16 15.41
N LEU A 53 0.53 4.23 15.06
CA LEU A 53 0.01 3.24 16.00
C LEU A 53 1.00 2.08 16.17
N ARG A 54 1.08 1.59 17.40
CA ARG A 54 1.86 0.41 17.78
C ARG A 54 1.18 -0.86 17.29
N THR A 55 1.34 -1.15 16.00
CA THR A 55 0.73 -2.33 15.36
C THR A 55 1.32 -3.65 15.85
N GLU A 56 2.41 -3.64 16.61
CA GLU A 56 2.94 -4.77 17.37
C GLU A 56 2.24 -5.02 18.72
N ASP A 57 1.43 -4.06 19.19
CA ASP A 57 0.67 -4.16 20.44
C ASP A 57 -0.62 -4.97 20.25
N SER A 58 -0.89 -5.90 21.18
CA SER A 58 -2.04 -6.81 21.05
C SER A 58 -3.38 -6.08 21.12
N ASP A 59 -3.49 -5.02 21.94
CA ASP A 59 -4.75 -4.29 22.09
C ASP A 59 -5.07 -3.50 20.81
N VAL A 60 -4.03 -2.97 20.15
CA VAL A 60 -4.14 -2.31 18.85
C VAL A 60 -4.55 -3.31 17.75
N GLN A 61 -3.91 -4.47 17.70
CA GLN A 61 -4.28 -5.53 16.76
C GLN A 61 -5.72 -6.01 16.95
N ASP A 62 -6.13 -6.30 18.19
CA ASP A 62 -7.48 -6.77 18.50
C ASP A 62 -8.55 -5.71 18.16
N GLY A 63 -8.23 -4.43 18.40
CA GLY A 63 -9.07 -3.31 17.97
C GLY A 63 -9.26 -3.26 16.45
N PHE A 64 -8.18 -3.37 15.68
CA PHE A 64 -8.25 -3.38 14.21
C PHE A 64 -8.93 -4.63 13.66
N ASN A 65 -8.67 -5.80 14.23
CA ASN A 65 -9.27 -7.08 13.84
C ASN A 65 -10.80 -7.06 14.05
N SER A 66 -11.25 -6.52 15.18
CA SER A 66 -12.67 -6.33 15.48
C SER A 66 -13.29 -5.33 14.49
N TRP A 67 -12.65 -4.18 14.30
CA TRP A 67 -13.11 -3.14 13.40
C TRP A 67 -13.25 -3.63 11.95
N ILE A 68 -12.25 -4.34 11.41
CA ILE A 68 -12.29 -4.76 10.00
C ILE A 68 -13.33 -5.85 9.77
N SER A 69 -13.50 -6.77 10.72
CA SER A 69 -14.54 -7.81 10.67
C SER A 69 -15.94 -7.19 10.65
N GLU A 70 -16.18 -6.22 11.54
CA GLU A 70 -17.44 -5.46 11.57
C GLU A 70 -17.64 -4.64 10.30
N LEU A 71 -16.61 -3.93 9.83
CA LEU A 71 -16.69 -3.11 8.62
C LEU A 71 -17.08 -3.95 7.40
N VAL A 72 -16.42 -5.10 7.22
CA VAL A 72 -16.70 -6.01 6.11
C VAL A 72 -18.12 -6.54 6.20
N SER A 73 -18.53 -7.02 7.37
CA SER A 73 -19.87 -7.59 7.59
C SER A 73 -20.98 -6.55 7.41
N ASN A 74 -20.83 -5.37 8.01
CA ASN A 74 -21.85 -4.33 8.02
C ASN A 74 -22.12 -3.73 6.63
N TYR A 75 -21.10 -3.67 5.78
CA TYR A 75 -21.20 -3.06 4.46
C TYR A 75 -21.10 -4.06 3.31
N SER A 76 -20.99 -5.37 3.61
CA SER A 76 -20.84 -6.43 2.60
C SER A 76 -19.68 -6.15 1.64
N ILE A 77 -18.51 -5.80 2.20
CA ILE A 77 -17.32 -5.49 1.41
C ILE A 77 -16.74 -6.79 0.83
N ASP A 78 -16.42 -6.82 -0.46
CA ASP A 78 -15.85 -8.01 -1.13
C ASP A 78 -14.32 -8.04 -1.16
N GLY A 79 -13.67 -6.93 -0.82
CA GLY A 79 -12.21 -6.81 -0.77
C GLY A 79 -11.76 -5.46 -0.23
N ILE A 80 -10.54 -5.42 0.31
CA ILE A 80 -9.98 -4.25 0.98
C ILE A 80 -8.65 -3.83 0.35
N ARG A 81 -8.40 -2.53 0.30
CA ARG A 81 -7.10 -1.94 -0.04
C ARG A 81 -6.49 -1.36 1.23
N ILE A 82 -5.29 -1.84 1.59
CA ILE A 82 -4.59 -1.43 2.80
C ILE A 82 -3.60 -0.32 2.43
N ASP A 83 -3.81 0.86 2.99
CA ASP A 83 -2.94 2.02 2.86
C ASP A 83 -1.61 1.80 3.60
N SER A 84 -0.52 2.36 3.08
CA SER A 84 0.78 2.38 3.76
C SER A 84 1.23 1.04 4.34
N ALA A 85 1.02 -0.07 3.62
CA ALA A 85 1.33 -1.40 4.11
C ALA A 85 2.84 -1.61 4.36
N MET A 86 3.69 -0.84 3.67
CA MET A 86 5.14 -0.84 3.91
C MET A 86 5.54 -0.25 5.26
N GLN A 87 4.71 0.63 5.83
CA GLN A 87 4.93 1.32 7.11
C GLN A 87 4.35 0.56 8.30
N VAL A 88 3.84 -0.65 8.10
CA VAL A 88 3.28 -1.49 9.17
C VAL A 88 4.12 -2.75 9.29
N SER A 89 4.34 -3.23 10.51
CA SER A 89 5.01 -4.50 10.73
C SER A 89 4.28 -5.63 10.01
N THR A 90 5.01 -6.51 9.33
CA THR A 90 4.41 -7.61 8.57
C THR A 90 3.63 -8.59 9.46
N ASP A 91 3.94 -8.65 10.75
CA ASP A 91 3.26 -9.51 11.72
C ASP A 91 1.82 -9.10 12.01
N PHE A 92 1.44 -7.85 11.70
CA PHE A 92 0.08 -7.34 11.83
C PHE A 92 -0.89 -7.97 10.81
N PHE A 93 -0.44 -8.17 9.57
CA PHE A 93 -1.34 -8.49 8.46
C PHE A 93 -2.01 -9.87 8.53
N PRO A 94 -1.37 -10.97 8.97
CA PRO A 94 -2.03 -12.28 8.96
C PRO A 94 -3.32 -12.31 9.78
N SER A 95 -3.32 -11.72 10.98
CA SER A 95 -4.52 -11.65 11.84
C SER A 95 -5.56 -10.69 11.27
N PHE A 96 -5.12 -9.54 10.75
CA PHE A 96 -5.99 -8.53 10.15
C PHE A 96 -6.69 -9.01 8.88
N VAL A 97 -5.96 -9.58 7.94
CA VAL A 97 -6.49 -10.13 6.68
C VAL A 97 -7.41 -11.33 6.96
N SER A 98 -7.04 -12.20 7.92
CA SER A 98 -7.92 -13.29 8.35
C SER A 98 -9.23 -12.77 8.96
N SER A 99 -9.17 -11.69 9.76
CA SER A 99 -10.36 -11.09 10.38
C SER A 99 -11.25 -10.38 9.37
N ALA A 100 -10.66 -9.79 8.32
CA ALA A 100 -11.40 -9.23 7.20
C ALA A 100 -12.14 -10.32 6.40
N GLY A 101 -11.56 -11.50 6.26
CA GLY A 101 -12.19 -12.65 5.59
C GLY A 101 -12.40 -12.49 4.08
N VAL A 102 -11.79 -11.46 3.47
CA VAL A 102 -11.92 -11.11 2.05
C VAL A 102 -10.56 -10.83 1.43
N TYR A 103 -10.50 -10.68 0.10
CA TYR A 103 -9.25 -10.36 -0.59
C TYR A 103 -8.68 -9.02 -0.10
N ALA A 104 -7.39 -9.00 0.24
CA ALA A 104 -6.69 -7.80 0.68
C ALA A 104 -5.52 -7.46 -0.26
N VAL A 105 -5.50 -6.23 -0.77
CA VAL A 105 -4.40 -5.68 -1.56
C VAL A 105 -3.67 -4.58 -0.80
N GLY A 106 -2.39 -4.79 -0.50
CA GLY A 106 -1.57 -3.81 0.22
C GLY A 106 -0.89 -2.81 -0.70
N GLU A 107 -0.79 -1.56 -0.24
CA GLU A 107 0.12 -0.58 -0.80
C GLU A 107 1.52 -0.74 -0.21
N VAL A 108 2.39 -1.41 -0.96
CA VAL A 108 3.83 -1.49 -0.65
C VAL A 108 4.55 -0.65 -1.69
N LEU A 109 4.96 0.57 -1.29
CA LEU A 109 5.53 1.58 -2.19
C LEU A 109 6.98 1.26 -2.59
N ASN A 110 7.21 0.10 -3.19
CA ASN A 110 8.54 -0.36 -3.58
C ASN A 110 8.51 -1.01 -4.98
N GLY A 111 9.48 -0.64 -5.81
CA GLY A 111 9.62 -1.15 -7.18
C GLY A 111 10.42 -2.44 -7.31
N ASP A 112 11.05 -2.90 -6.23
CA ASP A 112 11.85 -4.12 -6.19
C ASP A 112 10.96 -5.33 -5.84
N PRO A 113 10.79 -6.32 -6.74
CA PRO A 113 10.09 -7.57 -6.44
C PRO A 113 10.61 -8.30 -5.20
N THR A 114 11.89 -8.19 -4.83
CA THR A 114 12.43 -8.86 -3.64
C THR A 114 11.96 -8.24 -2.33
N THR A 115 11.57 -6.96 -2.34
CA THR A 115 10.92 -6.31 -1.19
C THR A 115 9.40 -6.43 -1.27
N LEU A 116 8.83 -6.32 -2.46
CA LEU A 116 7.38 -6.33 -2.69
C LEU A 116 6.78 -7.74 -2.51
N CYS A 117 7.30 -8.74 -3.22
CA CYS A 117 6.70 -10.08 -3.31
C CYS A 117 6.56 -10.83 -1.96
N PRO A 118 7.48 -10.70 -0.97
CA PRO A 118 7.30 -11.34 0.33
C PRO A 118 6.02 -10.96 1.07
N TYR A 119 5.41 -9.81 0.77
CA TYR A 119 4.12 -9.46 1.35
C TYR A 119 2.99 -10.44 0.97
N GLN A 120 3.11 -11.21 -0.12
CA GLN A 120 2.14 -12.27 -0.45
C GLN A 120 2.11 -13.43 0.56
N ASP A 121 3.08 -13.49 1.47
CA ASP A 121 3.07 -14.46 2.57
C ASP A 121 2.19 -14.01 3.74
N VAL A 122 1.88 -12.71 3.83
CA VAL A 122 1.11 -12.10 4.94
C VAL A 122 -0.20 -11.43 4.49
N MET A 123 -0.42 -11.23 3.18
CA MET A 123 -1.66 -10.72 2.59
C MET A 123 -1.92 -11.35 1.21
N SER A 124 -3.11 -11.12 0.63
CA SER A 124 -3.49 -11.76 -0.63
C SER A 124 -2.69 -11.25 -1.84
N GLY A 125 -2.48 -9.95 -1.92
CA GLY A 125 -1.73 -9.31 -3.00
C GLY A 125 -1.27 -7.92 -2.65
N MET A 126 -0.59 -7.27 -3.59
CA MET A 126 -0.08 -5.92 -3.45
C MET A 126 -0.34 -5.11 -4.72
N LEU A 127 -0.37 -3.79 -4.58
CA LEU A 127 -0.31 -2.89 -5.73
C LEU A 127 1.02 -3.10 -6.45
N ASN A 128 0.97 -3.29 -7.76
CA ASN A 128 2.11 -3.69 -8.57
C ASN A 128 3.03 -2.50 -8.91
N TYR A 129 3.68 -1.94 -7.89
CA TYR A 129 4.60 -0.81 -8.06
C TYR A 129 5.82 -1.19 -8.92
N ALA A 130 6.27 -2.45 -8.87
CA ALA A 130 7.33 -2.94 -9.74
C ALA A 130 6.97 -2.76 -11.23
N ALA A 131 5.83 -3.30 -11.66
CA ALA A 131 5.35 -3.12 -13.03
C ALA A 131 5.04 -1.66 -13.36
N TYR A 132 4.45 -0.90 -12.43
CA TYR A 132 4.20 0.53 -12.62
C TYR A 132 5.47 1.27 -13.05
N TYR A 133 6.59 1.12 -12.33
CA TYR A 133 7.83 1.83 -12.68
C TYR A 133 8.43 1.38 -14.02
N TRP A 134 8.32 0.09 -14.38
CA TRP A 134 8.79 -0.39 -15.69
C TRP A 134 7.92 0.11 -16.83
N ILE A 135 6.59 0.12 -16.65
CA ILE A 135 5.65 0.68 -17.62
C ILE A 135 5.95 2.17 -17.83
N GLN A 136 6.17 2.92 -16.75
CA GLN A 136 6.53 4.34 -16.85
C GLN A 136 7.80 4.52 -17.69
N ARG A 137 8.89 3.81 -17.40
CA ARG A 137 10.14 3.91 -18.18
C ARG A 137 10.00 3.43 -19.63
N GLY A 138 9.16 2.43 -19.87
CA GLY A 138 8.91 1.89 -21.20
C GLY A 138 8.10 2.85 -22.09
N PHE A 139 7.16 3.60 -21.51
CA PHE A 139 6.18 4.40 -22.25
C PHE A 139 6.28 5.92 -22.04
N GLU A 140 7.19 6.42 -21.20
CA GLU A 140 7.36 7.87 -21.00
C GLU A 140 7.92 8.61 -22.23
N SER A 141 8.51 7.89 -23.19
CA SER A 141 8.99 8.45 -24.45
C SER A 141 8.96 7.42 -25.57
N THR A 142 9.06 7.89 -26.83
CA THR A 142 9.21 7.01 -28.01
C THR A 142 10.54 6.24 -28.04
N SER A 143 11.44 6.53 -27.09
CA SER A 143 12.73 5.86 -26.89
C SER A 143 12.80 5.09 -25.58
N GLY A 144 11.67 4.86 -24.90
CA GLY A 144 11.60 4.08 -23.66
C GLY A 144 12.01 2.62 -23.85
N SER A 145 12.50 1.99 -22.79
CA SER A 145 12.98 0.60 -22.82
C SER A 145 11.84 -0.39 -22.57
N LEU A 146 11.30 -1.01 -23.62
CA LEU A 146 10.40 -2.16 -23.48
C LEU A 146 11.13 -3.43 -23.02
N THR A 147 12.45 -3.47 -23.18
CA THR A 147 13.30 -4.56 -22.68
C THR A 147 13.30 -4.60 -21.15
N ASP A 148 13.35 -3.43 -20.50
CA ASP A 148 13.31 -3.34 -19.03
C ASP A 148 11.98 -3.89 -18.50
N LEU A 149 10.87 -3.58 -19.19
CA LEU A 149 9.56 -4.12 -18.88
C LEU A 149 9.51 -5.65 -19.05
N ALA A 150 9.97 -6.16 -20.19
CA ALA A 150 9.96 -7.60 -20.45
C ALA A 150 10.82 -8.38 -19.43
N ASN A 151 12.03 -7.90 -19.14
CA ASN A 151 12.92 -8.51 -18.17
C ASN A 151 12.37 -8.39 -16.73
N GLY A 152 11.83 -7.22 -16.37
CA GLY A 152 11.23 -6.98 -15.08
C GLY A 152 10.03 -7.91 -14.80
N LEU A 153 9.14 -8.08 -15.77
CA LEU A 153 8.03 -9.03 -15.65
C LEU A 153 8.53 -10.46 -15.44
N GLY A 154 9.58 -10.88 -16.17
CA GLY A 154 10.21 -12.19 -15.97
C GLY A 154 10.79 -12.36 -14.56
N TRP A 155 11.42 -11.33 -14.02
CA TRP A 155 11.95 -11.34 -12.65
C TRP A 155 10.82 -11.43 -11.62
N MET A 156 9.78 -10.62 -11.77
CA MET A 156 8.62 -10.63 -10.86
C MET A 156 7.93 -12.00 -10.84
N ILE A 157 7.72 -12.63 -12.01
CA ILE A 157 7.16 -13.99 -12.12
C ILE A 157 8.02 -15.02 -11.36
N SER A 158 9.35 -14.83 -11.32
CA SER A 158 10.26 -15.77 -10.64
C SER A 158 10.33 -15.59 -9.12
N VAL A 159 9.89 -14.44 -8.59
CA VAL A 159 10.03 -14.09 -7.17
C VAL A 159 8.67 -14.09 -6.46
N CYS A 160 7.62 -13.57 -7.10
CA CYS A 160 6.29 -13.53 -6.53
C CYS A 160 5.64 -14.91 -6.53
N LYS A 161 4.87 -15.19 -5.48
CA LYS A 161 4.12 -16.43 -5.29
C LYS A 161 3.02 -16.58 -6.34
N ASP A 162 2.29 -15.49 -6.59
CA ASP A 162 1.26 -15.44 -7.62
C ASP A 162 1.09 -14.01 -8.17
N VAL A 163 1.63 -13.76 -9.35
CA VAL A 163 1.52 -12.44 -10.02
C VAL A 163 0.10 -12.10 -10.45
N THR A 164 -0.83 -13.06 -10.51
CA THR A 164 -2.22 -12.85 -10.94
C THR A 164 -3.07 -12.18 -9.84
N LEU A 165 -2.59 -12.23 -8.60
CA LEU A 165 -3.22 -11.56 -7.45
C LEU A 165 -2.70 -10.14 -7.23
N LEU A 166 -1.80 -9.62 -8.06
CA LEU A 166 -1.28 -8.25 -7.94
C LEU A 166 -2.22 -7.24 -8.60
N GLY A 167 -2.41 -6.10 -7.94
CA GLY A 167 -3.19 -4.98 -8.46
C GLY A 167 -2.39 -4.16 -9.47
N ASN A 168 -2.61 -4.37 -10.76
CA ASN A 168 -1.95 -3.59 -11.82
C ASN A 168 -2.60 -2.20 -11.97
N PHE A 169 -1.77 -1.17 -12.09
CA PHE A 169 -2.22 0.20 -12.29
C PHE A 169 -1.19 1.01 -13.10
N MET A 170 -1.64 2.13 -13.67
CA MET A 170 -0.79 3.08 -14.40
C MET A 170 -0.84 4.48 -13.80
N GLU A 171 -1.86 4.77 -13.01
CA GLU A 171 -2.12 6.04 -12.36
C GLU A 171 -2.77 5.75 -10.99
N ASN A 172 -2.53 6.63 -10.01
CA ASN A 172 -3.16 6.60 -8.69
C ASN A 172 -3.29 8.05 -8.17
N ARG A 173 -3.66 8.25 -6.89
CA ARG A 173 -3.88 9.60 -6.35
C ARG A 173 -2.59 10.25 -5.84
N GLU A 174 -1.58 9.43 -5.59
CA GLU A 174 -0.30 9.78 -5.02
C GLU A 174 0.67 10.31 -6.09
N TYR A 175 0.52 9.84 -7.33
CA TYR A 175 1.31 10.27 -8.50
C TYR A 175 0.45 11.05 -9.50
N CYS A 176 1.03 12.11 -10.07
CA CYS A 176 0.37 12.97 -11.04
C CYS A 176 -0.10 12.18 -12.29
N MET A 177 -1.34 12.43 -12.73
CA MET A 177 -1.92 11.92 -13.98
C MET A 177 -1.06 12.36 -15.17
N ARG A 178 -0.30 11.45 -15.77
CA ARG A 178 0.63 11.85 -16.86
C ARG A 178 -0.06 12.11 -18.19
N GLY A 179 -1.30 11.64 -18.39
CA GLY A 179 -2.15 12.11 -19.49
C GLY A 179 -2.43 13.61 -19.48
N ALA A 180 -2.38 14.26 -18.29
CA ALA A 180 -2.52 15.70 -18.14
C ALA A 180 -1.20 16.47 -18.36
N VAL A 181 -0.04 15.80 -18.27
CA VAL A 181 1.26 16.45 -18.45
C VAL A 181 1.55 16.69 -19.94
N ARG A 182 0.95 15.92 -20.86
CA ARG A 182 1.11 16.12 -22.32
C ARG A 182 -0.13 15.67 -23.11
N GLY A 183 -0.96 16.63 -23.55
CA GLY A 183 -1.98 16.38 -24.59
C GLY A 183 -1.48 16.74 -26.00
N PRO A 184 -2.12 16.27 -27.10
CA PRO A 184 -3.25 15.33 -27.19
C PRO A 184 -2.91 14.02 -27.94
N ARG A 185 -3.72 12.96 -27.69
CA ARG A 185 -3.71 11.61 -28.29
C ARG A 185 -2.66 10.61 -27.78
N LEU A 186 -2.91 10.06 -26.60
CA LEU A 186 -2.77 8.61 -26.42
C LEU A 186 -4.19 8.02 -26.34
N ILE A 187 -4.73 7.58 -27.48
CA ILE A 187 -5.91 6.70 -27.47
C ILE A 187 -5.39 5.34 -27.07
N LEU A 188 -5.51 4.99 -25.79
CA LEU A 188 -5.48 3.60 -25.33
C LEU A 188 -6.91 3.15 -24.99
N THR A 189 -7.84 3.46 -25.89
CA THR A 189 -9.16 2.84 -25.92
C THR A 189 -9.07 1.65 -26.87
N GLN A 190 -8.95 0.43 -26.30
CA GLN A 190 -8.98 -0.92 -26.90
C GLN A 190 -7.70 -1.72 -26.67
N MET A 191 -7.55 -2.27 -25.46
CA MET A 191 -6.88 -3.57 -25.28
C MET A 191 -7.37 -4.24 -23.99
N ILE A 192 -8.69 -4.29 -23.80
CA ILE A 192 -9.34 -5.19 -22.83
C ILE A 192 -10.50 -5.85 -23.57
N SER A 193 -10.56 -7.18 -23.48
CA SER A 193 -11.52 -8.12 -24.08
C SER A 193 -11.27 -8.54 -25.55
N ARG A 194 -10.52 -9.64 -25.70
CA ARG A 194 -10.87 -10.70 -26.65
C ARG A 194 -11.05 -11.99 -25.86
N ASP A 195 -12.32 -12.27 -25.57
CA ASP A 195 -12.99 -13.57 -25.56
C ASP A 195 -12.07 -14.81 -25.49
N PHE A 196 -12.08 -15.49 -24.34
CA PHE A 196 -11.77 -16.92 -24.26
C PHE A 196 -13.04 -17.64 -23.80
N ARG A 197 -13.88 -17.98 -24.78
CA ARG A 197 -14.75 -19.15 -24.73
C ARG A 197 -14.28 -20.13 -25.78
N HIS A 198 -13.73 -21.25 -25.32
CA HIS A 198 -13.96 -22.57 -25.87
C HIS A 198 -13.85 -23.58 -24.74
#